data_AF-A0A1R2BUF0-F1
#
_entry.id   AF-A0A1R2BUF0-F1
#
_cell.length_a   1.000
_cell.length_b   1.000
_cell.length_c   1.000
_cell.angle_alpha   90.00
_cell.angle_beta   90.00
_cell.angle_gamma   90.00
#
_symmetry.space_group_name_H-M   'P 1'
#
loop_
_entity.id
_entity.type
_entity.pdbx_description
1 polymer ?
#
loop_
_entity_poly.entity_id
_entity_poly.type
_entity_poly.pdbx_seq_one_letter_code
_entity_poly.pdbx_strand_id
1 'polypeptide(L)'
;MNFNRLELKDRIKNKLMNNSYTIYEVEKDISSEQESLRSQKRSFKSSTVNLAEINTRGSSEPREHKKRCMDCAKNRLAMMEMQKNYDFFKEKISSTEKHLKQYDSLLSIKEKRLIEKENTLKLEKSSLLSEIQTFKQQQIEYENQLQKKYDILHQEKESAKERKTQLDLKYDTILKLVKEYETNIESLKKKIKSDVFIEYKEKEAYFNRKEEEIDMKNKAFAEEVRDKEKEFQECEKILRKTHENLCIKEENLFIEKQELETFKCYLYKHKEDIENNIKERIAEIEKKEQWIYEEKAELEMKNMKINEEYARIKSLNEEIKIKSQQVTGRSMEIKERLERENEEYREELENKDRKLMEKEEQIQEIVRKLKEEEKKIQGYWNSAGDIEKTVEELEYYKSRVLDFEMKYKNPDSKQENDEKVVEILNVLESKLQMLTEREIELNKLEIELRHDKNEVNKAVALISFMNEELSQEKKAQKIQQNEISKTKEKIQRIIQKQNEKEKLIEIQNQELSLLKQKLKEREKLLEVKEKTFNSFEGQILNS
;
A
#
# COMPACT_ATOMS: atom_id res chain seq x y z
N MET A 1 0.71 -49.16 -100.97
CA MET A 1 1.45 -50.43 -100.88
C MET A 1 0.45 -51.45 -100.37
N ASN A 2 0.02 -52.42 -101.18
CA ASN A 2 0.70 -53.69 -101.50
C ASN A 2 0.77 -54.59 -100.24
N PHE A 3 0.24 -55.83 -100.21
CA PHE A 3 -0.12 -56.74 -101.32
C PHE A 3 -1.43 -57.53 -101.11
N ASN A 4 -2.01 -57.94 -102.25
CA ASN A 4 -2.98 -59.01 -102.56
C ASN A 4 -3.10 -60.17 -101.53
N ARG A 5 -4.26 -60.84 -101.39
CA ARG A 5 -4.83 -61.74 -102.42
C ARG A 5 -6.31 -62.12 -102.18
N LEU A 6 -7.02 -62.37 -103.30
CA LEU A 6 -8.05 -63.41 -103.58
C LEU A 6 -9.13 -63.79 -102.53
N GLU A 7 -10.35 -64.21 -102.88
CA GLU A 7 -11.23 -64.06 -104.06
C GLU A 7 -12.52 -64.89 -103.77
N LEU A 8 -13.53 -64.80 -104.64
CA LEU A 8 -14.61 -65.80 -104.83
C LEU A 8 -15.32 -66.38 -103.57
N LYS A 9 -16.53 -65.88 -103.29
CA LYS A 9 -17.81 -66.59 -103.58
C LYS A 9 -19.03 -65.80 -103.07
N ASP A 10 -19.62 -64.97 -103.94
CA ASP A 10 -20.97 -64.43 -103.69
C ASP A 10 -21.73 -64.17 -105.00
N ARG A 11 -22.18 -65.26 -105.64
CA ARG A 11 -23.15 -65.26 -106.75
C ARG A 11 -23.98 -66.55 -106.72
N ILE A 12 -25.15 -66.50 -107.37
CA ILE A 12 -26.12 -67.60 -107.54
C ILE A 12 -26.93 -67.93 -106.27
N LYS A 13 -27.82 -67.00 -105.91
CA LYS A 13 -29.15 -67.33 -105.40
C LYS A 13 -30.17 -66.95 -106.49
N ASN A 14 -31.27 -67.69 -106.58
CA ASN A 14 -32.37 -67.56 -107.57
C ASN A 14 -32.01 -67.93 -109.03
N LYS A 15 -32.40 -69.15 -109.45
CA LYS A 15 -33.17 -69.36 -110.70
C LYS A 15 -33.80 -70.77 -110.77
N LEU A 16 -34.98 -70.82 -111.38
CA LEU A 16 -35.61 -72.00 -112.01
C LEU A 16 -35.92 -73.23 -111.12
N MET A 17 -37.05 -73.17 -110.42
CA MET A 17 -38.01 -74.28 -110.42
C MET A 17 -38.96 -74.06 -111.60
N ASN A 18 -38.91 -74.90 -112.63
CA ASN A 18 -40.00 -75.11 -113.60
C ASN A 18 -39.59 -76.19 -114.63
N ASN A 19 -40.43 -77.22 -114.76
CA ASN A 19 -40.54 -78.12 -115.92
C ASN A 19 -39.29 -78.95 -116.29
N SER A 20 -39.39 -80.14 -116.91
CA SER A 20 -40.49 -81.12 -117.04
C SER A 20 -39.90 -82.32 -117.79
N TYR A 21 -40.27 -83.57 -117.47
CA TYR A 21 -40.49 -84.59 -118.51
C TYR A 21 -41.24 -85.80 -117.95
N THR A 22 -42.45 -86.01 -118.46
CA THR A 22 -43.16 -87.29 -118.41
C THR A 22 -42.59 -88.24 -119.46
N ILE A 23 -42.31 -89.50 -119.11
CA ILE A 23 -42.39 -90.63 -120.05
C ILE A 23 -43.25 -91.73 -119.42
N TYR A 24 -44.02 -92.38 -120.29
CA TYR A 24 -45.14 -93.28 -120.01
C TYR A 24 -44.69 -94.74 -119.77
N GLU A 25 -45.33 -95.39 -118.78
CA GLU A 25 -46.25 -96.54 -118.96
C GLU A 25 -45.76 -97.92 -119.49
N VAL A 26 -46.65 -98.92 -119.34
CA VAL A 26 -46.80 -100.22 -120.04
C VAL A 26 -45.96 -101.46 -119.60
N GLU A 27 -46.73 -102.42 -119.08
CA GLU A 27 -46.79 -103.89 -119.29
C GLU A 27 -45.67 -104.66 -120.04
N LYS A 28 -45.44 -105.90 -119.55
CA LYS A 28 -45.11 -107.19 -120.22
C LYS A 28 -44.61 -108.18 -119.16
N ASP A 29 -44.94 -109.46 -119.08
CA ASP A 29 -45.74 -110.42 -119.89
C ASP A 29 -45.22 -110.81 -121.29
N ILE A 30 -45.37 -112.11 -121.62
CA ILE A 30 -45.20 -112.77 -122.94
C ILE A 30 -43.76 -112.85 -123.55
N SER A 31 -43.12 -114.02 -123.32
CA SER A 31 -42.32 -114.87 -124.27
C SER A 31 -41.11 -114.25 -125.06
N SER A 32 -40.38 -114.91 -125.98
CA SER A 32 -40.47 -116.25 -126.62
C SER A 32 -39.12 -116.84 -127.13
N GLU A 33 -39.11 -118.16 -127.43
CA GLU A 33 -38.42 -118.82 -128.60
C GLU A 33 -36.87 -118.73 -128.78
N GLN A 34 -36.16 -119.44 -129.69
CA GLN A 34 -36.37 -120.57 -130.66
C GLN A 34 -34.97 -121.23 -130.88
N GLU A 35 -34.70 -122.39 -131.52
CA GLU A 35 -35.41 -123.56 -132.07
C GLU A 35 -34.38 -124.73 -132.15
N SER A 36 -34.83 -125.94 -132.49
CA SER A 36 -34.11 -126.93 -133.32
C SER A 36 -32.98 -127.81 -132.72
N LEU A 37 -33.21 -129.13 -132.74
CA LEU A 37 -32.87 -129.91 -133.94
C LEU A 37 -33.39 -131.37 -133.94
N ARG A 38 -34.00 -131.72 -135.08
CA ARG A 38 -34.20 -133.06 -135.71
C ARG A 38 -33.73 -134.34 -134.99
N SER A 39 -34.60 -135.36 -135.09
CA SER A 39 -34.16 -136.70 -135.54
C SER A 39 -35.05 -137.19 -136.70
N GLN A 40 -34.51 -138.02 -137.60
CA GLN A 40 -35.21 -138.55 -138.79
C GLN A 40 -35.39 -140.07 -138.68
N LYS A 41 -36.39 -140.62 -139.38
CA LYS A 41 -36.27 -141.95 -139.99
C LYS A 41 -36.48 -141.91 -141.51
N ARG A 42 -35.75 -142.78 -142.20
CA ARG A 42 -35.63 -142.96 -143.66
C ARG A 42 -36.70 -143.98 -144.12
N SER A 43 -37.48 -143.76 -145.17
CA SER A 43 -37.17 -143.73 -146.62
C SER A 43 -36.68 -145.06 -147.21
N PHE A 44 -37.38 -145.63 -148.20
CA PHE A 44 -36.83 -146.03 -149.51
C PHE A 44 -37.93 -146.48 -150.50
N LYS A 45 -37.63 -146.48 -151.82
CA LYS A 45 -38.42 -147.07 -152.92
C LYS A 45 -37.50 -147.93 -153.83
N SER A 46 -37.99 -149.09 -154.28
CA SER A 46 -37.57 -149.80 -155.52
C SER A 46 -38.55 -150.97 -155.77
N SER A 47 -39.27 -151.10 -156.90
CA SER A 47 -38.85 -151.55 -158.25
C SER A 47 -38.84 -153.09 -158.39
N THR A 48 -39.35 -153.76 -159.45
CA THR A 48 -40.11 -153.36 -160.68
C THR A 48 -40.63 -154.60 -161.47
N VAL A 49 -41.75 -154.42 -162.22
CA VAL A 49 -42.07 -155.00 -163.56
C VAL A 49 -42.51 -156.50 -163.71
N ASN A 50 -43.35 -156.71 -164.75
CA ASN A 50 -44.10 -157.92 -165.16
C ASN A 50 -43.33 -158.90 -166.10
N LEU A 51 -43.95 -160.04 -166.46
CA LEU A 51 -44.03 -160.55 -167.86
C LEU A 51 -45.24 -161.50 -168.06
N ALA A 52 -45.53 -161.98 -169.29
CA ALA A 52 -46.74 -162.77 -169.62
C ALA A 52 -46.59 -163.81 -170.78
N GLU A 53 -47.55 -164.75 -170.86
CA GLU A 53 -47.73 -165.90 -171.81
C GLU A 53 -46.66 -167.05 -171.71
N ILE A 54 -46.59 -168.14 -172.50
CA ILE A 54 -46.98 -168.46 -173.90
C ILE A 54 -47.70 -169.84 -174.05
N ASN A 55 -48.65 -169.97 -174.99
CA ASN A 55 -49.42 -171.18 -175.36
C ASN A 55 -48.68 -172.25 -176.23
N THR A 56 -49.21 -173.51 -176.28
CA THR A 56 -49.82 -174.15 -177.49
C THR A 56 -50.25 -175.64 -177.26
N ARG A 57 -50.92 -176.28 -178.26
CA ARG A 57 -51.88 -177.40 -178.08
C ARG A 57 -51.97 -178.35 -179.31
N GLY A 58 -52.07 -179.69 -179.08
CA GLY A 58 -52.43 -180.72 -180.09
C GLY A 58 -51.28 -181.19 -181.02
N SER A 59 -51.43 -182.20 -181.89
CA SER A 59 -52.46 -183.25 -182.07
C SER A 59 -51.95 -184.39 -183.00
N SER A 60 -52.50 -185.60 -182.88
CA SER A 60 -52.65 -186.68 -183.92
C SER A 60 -51.48 -187.13 -184.83
N GLU A 61 -51.00 -188.36 -184.60
CA GLU A 61 -50.86 -189.55 -185.50
C GLU A 61 -50.74 -189.45 -187.06
N PRO A 62 -50.21 -190.48 -187.79
CA PRO A 62 -49.46 -191.70 -187.38
C PRO A 62 -48.22 -192.09 -188.27
N ARG A 63 -47.64 -193.28 -188.01
CA ARG A 63 -46.72 -194.14 -188.83
C ARG A 63 -45.21 -193.79 -188.99
N GLU A 64 -44.44 -194.33 -188.04
CA GLU A 64 -43.31 -195.29 -188.21
C GLU A 64 -41.89 -194.96 -188.77
N HIS A 65 -40.92 -195.41 -187.97
CA HIS A 65 -39.62 -196.03 -188.28
C HIS A 65 -38.34 -195.27 -188.70
N LYS A 66 -38.32 -193.96 -189.03
CA LYS A 66 -37.06 -193.26 -189.44
C LYS A 66 -36.44 -192.24 -188.46
N LYS A 67 -36.96 -192.05 -187.24
CA LYS A 67 -36.57 -190.92 -186.35
C LYS A 67 -35.30 -191.09 -185.48
N ARG A 68 -34.98 -192.29 -184.97
CA ARG A 68 -34.14 -192.47 -183.76
C ARG A 68 -32.72 -191.85 -183.76
N CYS A 69 -32.06 -191.61 -184.90
CA CYS A 69 -30.67 -191.12 -184.90
C CYS A 69 -30.53 -189.60 -184.68
N MET A 70 -31.55 -188.79 -184.97
CA MET A 70 -31.46 -187.33 -184.86
C MET A 70 -31.59 -186.81 -183.42
N ASP A 71 -32.37 -187.49 -182.58
CA ASP A 71 -32.72 -186.99 -181.25
C ASP A 71 -31.54 -187.08 -180.26
N CYS A 72 -30.64 -188.05 -180.46
CA CYS A 72 -29.42 -188.19 -179.65
C CYS A 72 -28.48 -186.98 -179.80
N ALA A 73 -28.31 -186.45 -181.02
CA ALA A 73 -27.49 -185.26 -181.28
C ALA A 73 -28.08 -184.00 -180.62
N LYS A 74 -29.40 -183.85 -180.63
CA LYS A 74 -30.10 -182.74 -179.95
C LYS A 74 -29.90 -182.78 -178.44
N ASN A 75 -30.07 -183.95 -177.82
CA ASN A 75 -29.92 -184.11 -176.37
C ASN A 75 -28.49 -183.76 -175.88
N ARG A 76 -27.46 -184.07 -176.67
CA ARG A 76 -26.07 -183.68 -176.33
C ARG A 76 -25.89 -182.15 -176.34
N LEU A 77 -26.47 -181.43 -177.29
CA LEU A 77 -26.39 -179.97 -177.33
C LEU A 77 -27.13 -179.34 -176.14
N ALA A 78 -28.35 -179.79 -175.85
CA ALA A 78 -29.13 -179.32 -174.71
C ALA A 78 -28.41 -179.54 -173.36
N MET A 79 -27.69 -180.66 -173.19
CA MET A 79 -26.84 -180.89 -172.01
C MET A 79 -25.70 -179.88 -171.88
N MET A 80 -25.06 -179.50 -173.00
CA MET A 80 -23.97 -178.51 -172.98
C MET A 80 -24.48 -177.09 -172.72
N GLU A 81 -25.67 -176.73 -173.21
CA GLU A 81 -26.33 -175.47 -172.85
C GLU A 81 -26.75 -175.44 -171.38
N MET A 82 -27.32 -176.52 -170.85
CA MET A 82 -27.65 -176.64 -169.43
C MET A 82 -26.43 -176.49 -168.52
N GLN A 83 -25.29 -177.12 -168.87
CA GLN A 83 -24.05 -176.94 -168.13
C GLN A 83 -23.56 -175.48 -168.15
N LYS A 84 -23.54 -174.84 -169.33
CA LYS A 84 -23.14 -173.43 -169.47
C LYS A 84 -24.06 -172.49 -168.68
N ASN A 85 -25.36 -172.75 -168.68
CA ASN A 85 -26.33 -171.99 -167.90
C ASN A 85 -26.14 -172.20 -166.39
N TYR A 86 -25.88 -173.43 -165.95
CA TYR A 86 -25.59 -173.74 -164.55
C TYR A 86 -24.35 -173.01 -164.03
N ASP A 87 -23.26 -173.03 -164.78
CA ASP A 87 -22.02 -172.35 -164.37
C ASP A 87 -22.19 -170.82 -164.35
N PHE A 88 -22.93 -170.23 -165.30
CA PHE A 88 -23.33 -168.82 -165.27
C PHE A 88 -24.20 -168.47 -164.06
N PHE A 89 -25.20 -169.30 -163.72
CA PHE A 89 -26.02 -169.07 -162.52
C PHE A 89 -25.19 -169.18 -161.23
N LYS A 90 -24.26 -170.14 -161.16
CA LYS A 90 -23.34 -170.32 -160.03
C LYS A 90 -22.41 -169.12 -159.84
N GLU A 91 -21.84 -168.59 -160.91
CA GLU A 91 -21.03 -167.37 -160.88
C GLU A 91 -21.87 -166.15 -160.47
N LYS A 92 -23.07 -166.00 -161.03
CA LYS A 92 -24.02 -164.93 -160.67
C LYS A 92 -24.41 -164.98 -159.19
N ILE A 93 -24.70 -166.16 -158.65
CA ILE A 93 -25.01 -166.37 -157.22
C ILE A 93 -23.80 -165.96 -156.36
N SER A 94 -22.61 -166.44 -156.68
CA SER A 94 -21.37 -166.06 -155.97
C SER A 94 -21.10 -164.56 -156.00
N SER A 95 -21.43 -163.88 -157.10
CA SER A 95 -21.35 -162.42 -157.22
C SER A 95 -22.36 -161.72 -156.29
N THR A 96 -23.63 -162.14 -156.29
CA THR A 96 -24.64 -161.59 -155.36
C THR A 96 -24.30 -161.84 -153.89
N GLU A 97 -23.73 -162.99 -153.53
CA GLU A 97 -23.24 -163.23 -152.16
C GLU A 97 -22.13 -162.26 -151.74
N LYS A 98 -21.17 -161.99 -152.64
CA LYS A 98 -20.10 -161.01 -152.38
C LYS A 98 -20.69 -159.62 -152.17
N HIS A 99 -21.67 -159.22 -152.98
CA HIS A 99 -22.34 -157.93 -152.83
C HIS A 99 -23.20 -157.84 -151.55
N LEU A 100 -23.91 -158.89 -151.15
CA LEU A 100 -24.63 -158.92 -149.87
C LEU A 100 -23.67 -158.75 -148.69
N LYS A 101 -22.57 -159.52 -148.65
CA LYS A 101 -21.52 -159.39 -147.62
C LYS A 101 -20.87 -157.98 -147.60
N GLN A 102 -20.78 -157.30 -148.76
CA GLN A 102 -20.37 -155.90 -148.83
C GLN A 102 -21.43 -154.94 -148.26
N TYR A 103 -22.72 -155.15 -148.53
CA TYR A 103 -23.81 -154.35 -147.95
C TYR A 103 -23.89 -154.50 -146.42
N ASP A 104 -23.77 -155.73 -145.89
CA ASP A 104 -23.77 -155.99 -144.44
C ASP A 104 -22.59 -155.27 -143.74
N SER A 105 -21.40 -155.32 -144.35
CA SER A 105 -20.23 -154.57 -143.88
C SER A 105 -20.47 -153.04 -143.88
N LEU A 106 -21.06 -152.50 -144.96
CA LEU A 106 -21.40 -151.08 -145.06
C LEU A 106 -22.53 -150.65 -144.10
N LEU A 107 -23.45 -151.56 -143.74
CA LEU A 107 -24.46 -151.33 -142.70
C LEU A 107 -23.82 -151.30 -141.32
N SER A 108 -23.02 -152.31 -140.95
CA SER A 108 -22.32 -152.36 -139.66
C SER A 108 -21.40 -151.15 -139.44
N ILE A 109 -20.72 -150.67 -140.48
CA ILE A 109 -19.91 -149.43 -140.42
C ILE A 109 -20.80 -148.18 -140.19
N LYS A 110 -22.00 -148.12 -140.77
CA LYS A 110 -22.95 -147.02 -140.52
C LYS A 110 -23.54 -147.07 -139.11
N GLU A 111 -23.83 -148.26 -138.59
CA GLU A 111 -24.36 -148.46 -137.24
C GLU A 111 -23.33 -148.07 -136.18
N LYS A 112 -22.08 -148.54 -136.30
CA LYS A 112 -20.97 -148.14 -135.41
C LYS A 112 -20.79 -146.62 -135.38
N ARG A 113 -20.73 -145.97 -136.54
CA ARG A 113 -20.64 -144.50 -136.66
C ARG A 113 -21.84 -143.75 -136.10
N LEU A 114 -23.01 -144.38 -136.04
CA LEU A 114 -24.22 -143.78 -135.46
C LEU A 114 -24.20 -143.90 -133.93
N ILE A 115 -23.80 -145.06 -133.41
CA ILE A 115 -23.58 -145.28 -131.96
C ILE A 115 -22.46 -144.37 -131.43
N GLU A 116 -21.36 -144.23 -132.17
CA GLU A 116 -20.27 -143.28 -131.86
C GLU A 116 -20.83 -141.85 -131.72
N LYS A 117 -21.59 -141.36 -132.71
CA LYS A 117 -22.22 -140.03 -132.66
C LYS A 117 -23.23 -139.87 -131.53
N GLU A 118 -24.05 -140.87 -131.25
CA GLU A 118 -24.96 -140.83 -130.10
C GLU A 118 -24.20 -140.73 -128.78
N ASN A 119 -23.05 -141.41 -128.65
CA ASN A 119 -22.23 -141.34 -127.45
C ASN A 119 -21.52 -139.99 -127.32
N THR A 120 -21.03 -139.39 -128.41
CA THR A 120 -20.54 -138.00 -128.42
C THR A 120 -21.63 -137.02 -127.96
N LEU A 121 -22.83 -137.09 -128.54
CA LEU A 121 -23.96 -136.21 -128.17
C LEU A 121 -24.44 -136.42 -126.72
N LYS A 122 -24.37 -137.65 -126.19
CA LYS A 122 -24.66 -137.95 -124.77
C LYS A 122 -23.61 -137.31 -123.85
N LEU A 123 -22.33 -137.37 -124.22
CA LEU A 123 -21.23 -136.76 -123.47
C LEU A 123 -21.31 -135.22 -123.50
N GLU A 124 -21.47 -134.61 -124.68
CA GLU A 124 -21.68 -133.17 -124.85
C GLU A 124 -22.88 -132.68 -124.01
N LYS A 125 -24.02 -133.38 -124.09
CA LYS A 125 -25.20 -133.07 -123.26
C LYS A 125 -24.92 -133.18 -121.76
N SER A 126 -24.12 -134.16 -121.33
CA SER A 126 -23.75 -134.29 -119.92
C SER A 126 -22.80 -133.18 -119.44
N SER A 127 -21.85 -132.75 -120.30
CA SER A 127 -20.97 -131.61 -120.02
C SER A 127 -21.79 -130.34 -119.85
N LEU A 128 -22.61 -129.99 -120.86
CA LEU A 128 -23.47 -128.81 -120.84
C LEU A 128 -24.43 -128.77 -119.65
N LEU A 129 -25.01 -129.92 -119.24
CA LEU A 129 -25.84 -129.98 -118.04
C LEU A 129 -25.04 -129.73 -116.75
N SER A 130 -23.80 -130.24 -116.66
CA SER A 130 -22.92 -129.96 -115.52
C SER A 130 -22.47 -128.48 -115.49
N GLU A 131 -22.15 -127.90 -116.65
CA GLU A 131 -21.78 -126.49 -116.81
C GLU A 131 -22.94 -125.58 -116.37
N ILE A 132 -24.15 -125.81 -116.88
CA ILE A 132 -25.38 -125.11 -116.46
C ILE A 132 -25.62 -125.23 -114.96
N GLN A 133 -25.36 -126.40 -114.36
CA GLN A 133 -25.51 -126.60 -112.93
C GLN A 133 -24.45 -125.83 -112.13
N THR A 134 -23.18 -125.82 -112.55
CA THR A 134 -22.13 -125.01 -111.91
C THR A 134 -22.37 -123.50 -112.05
N PHE A 135 -22.89 -123.05 -113.19
CA PHE A 135 -23.24 -121.63 -113.39
C PHE A 135 -24.37 -121.20 -112.45
N LYS A 136 -25.43 -122.02 -112.30
CA LYS A 136 -26.50 -121.78 -111.33
C LYS A 136 -26.00 -121.77 -109.89
N GLN A 137 -25.09 -122.68 -109.54
CA GLN A 137 -24.45 -122.72 -108.23
C GLN A 137 -23.67 -121.42 -107.96
N GLN A 138 -22.85 -120.97 -108.92
CA GLN A 138 -22.09 -119.71 -108.83
C GLN A 138 -23.00 -118.47 -108.77
N GLN A 139 -24.11 -118.43 -109.51
CA GLN A 139 -25.10 -117.36 -109.44
C GLN A 139 -25.71 -117.26 -108.04
N ILE A 140 -26.17 -118.39 -107.48
CA ILE A 140 -26.74 -118.45 -106.12
C ILE A 140 -25.70 -118.03 -105.08
N GLU A 141 -24.44 -118.45 -105.21
CA GLU A 141 -23.36 -118.03 -104.31
C GLU A 141 -23.04 -116.54 -104.42
N TYR A 142 -23.07 -115.96 -105.63
CA TYR A 142 -22.88 -114.53 -105.84
C TYR A 142 -24.04 -113.70 -105.26
N GLU A 143 -25.29 -114.10 -105.49
CA GLU A 143 -26.49 -113.47 -104.92
C GLU A 143 -26.45 -113.50 -103.38
N ASN A 144 -26.08 -114.64 -102.79
CA ASN A 144 -25.89 -114.77 -101.34
C ASN A 144 -24.74 -113.88 -100.80
N GLN A 145 -23.65 -113.71 -101.55
CA GLN A 145 -22.58 -112.77 -101.17
C GLN A 145 -23.02 -111.31 -101.28
N LEU A 146 -23.83 -110.97 -102.29
CA LEU A 146 -24.37 -109.63 -102.48
C LEU A 146 -25.34 -109.27 -101.35
N GLN A 147 -26.25 -110.18 -100.99
CA GLN A 147 -27.19 -110.00 -99.88
C GLN A 147 -26.45 -109.80 -98.54
N LYS A 148 -25.47 -110.65 -98.22
CA LYS A 148 -24.66 -110.49 -96.99
C LYS A 148 -23.95 -109.14 -96.92
N LYS A 149 -23.44 -108.62 -98.05
CA LYS A 149 -22.85 -107.27 -98.11
C LYS A 149 -23.90 -106.18 -97.89
N TYR A 150 -25.09 -106.34 -98.45
CA TYR A 150 -26.21 -105.42 -98.23
C TYR A 150 -26.64 -105.39 -96.76
N ASP A 151 -26.79 -106.56 -96.12
CA ASP A 151 -27.21 -106.69 -94.72
C ASP A 151 -26.20 -106.03 -93.77
N ILE A 152 -24.90 -106.24 -93.99
CA ILE A 152 -23.81 -105.60 -93.24
C ILE A 152 -23.87 -104.07 -93.40
N LEU A 153 -23.94 -103.57 -94.65
CA LEU A 153 -24.02 -102.12 -94.92
C LEU A 153 -25.31 -101.50 -94.32
N HIS A 154 -26.41 -102.25 -94.28
CA HIS A 154 -27.64 -101.82 -93.62
C HIS A 154 -27.46 -101.73 -92.09
N GLN A 155 -26.83 -102.74 -91.48
CA GLN A 155 -26.54 -102.74 -90.04
C GLN A 155 -25.57 -101.61 -89.64
N GLU A 156 -24.53 -101.36 -90.43
CA GLU A 156 -23.60 -100.23 -90.22
C GLU A 156 -24.31 -98.88 -90.36
N LYS A 157 -25.19 -98.72 -91.35
CA LYS A 157 -25.99 -97.51 -91.58
C LYS A 157 -26.93 -97.20 -90.42
N GLU A 158 -27.65 -98.18 -89.89
CA GLU A 158 -28.52 -97.96 -88.73
C GLU A 158 -27.70 -97.72 -87.44
N SER A 159 -26.57 -98.41 -87.27
CA SER A 159 -25.62 -98.15 -86.17
C SER A 159 -25.05 -96.72 -86.23
N ALA A 160 -24.78 -96.20 -87.42
CA ALA A 160 -24.30 -94.84 -87.63
C ALA A 160 -25.38 -93.79 -87.36
N LYS A 161 -26.64 -94.05 -87.77
CA LYS A 161 -27.80 -93.22 -87.41
C LYS A 161 -27.99 -93.12 -85.90
N GLU A 162 -27.93 -94.25 -85.18
CA GLU A 162 -28.11 -94.26 -83.73
C GLU A 162 -26.99 -93.49 -83.02
N ARG A 163 -25.73 -93.68 -83.43
CA ARG A 163 -24.61 -92.87 -82.94
C ARG A 163 -24.82 -91.38 -83.22
N LYS A 164 -25.38 -91.02 -84.38
CA LYS A 164 -25.72 -89.63 -84.70
C LYS A 164 -26.79 -89.08 -83.75
N THR A 165 -27.92 -89.76 -83.54
CA THR A 165 -28.98 -89.27 -82.65
C THR A 165 -28.53 -89.19 -81.19
N GLN A 166 -27.70 -90.13 -80.72
CA GLN A 166 -27.05 -90.04 -79.41
C GLN A 166 -26.10 -88.83 -79.29
N LEU A 167 -25.39 -88.45 -80.37
CA LEU A 167 -24.53 -87.25 -80.40
C LEU A 167 -25.35 -85.96 -80.48
N ASP A 168 -26.40 -85.92 -81.29
CA ASP A 168 -27.33 -84.79 -81.39
C ASP A 168 -27.97 -84.50 -80.00
N LEU A 169 -28.44 -85.53 -79.29
CA LEU A 169 -28.98 -85.40 -77.93
C LEU A 169 -27.95 -84.89 -76.90
N LYS A 170 -26.69 -85.33 -77.00
CA LYS A 170 -25.60 -84.83 -76.15
C LYS A 170 -25.28 -83.37 -76.46
N TYR A 171 -25.27 -82.99 -77.74
CA TYR A 171 -25.07 -81.61 -78.18
C TYR A 171 -26.16 -80.68 -77.66
N ASP A 172 -27.44 -81.06 -77.82
CA ASP A 172 -28.58 -80.30 -77.28
C ASP A 172 -28.53 -80.16 -75.74
N THR A 173 -28.05 -81.19 -75.04
CA THR A 173 -27.87 -81.16 -73.58
C THR A 173 -26.78 -80.18 -73.17
N ILE A 174 -25.62 -80.21 -73.86
CA ILE A 174 -24.53 -79.24 -73.63
C ILE A 174 -25.01 -77.81 -73.96
N LEU A 175 -25.77 -77.63 -75.04
CA LEU A 175 -26.24 -76.32 -75.50
C LEU A 175 -27.29 -75.70 -74.56
N LYS A 176 -28.06 -76.53 -73.83
CA LYS A 176 -28.89 -76.07 -72.69
C LYS A 176 -28.03 -75.63 -71.51
N LEU A 177 -27.10 -76.47 -71.07
CA LEU A 177 -26.20 -76.16 -69.95
C LEU A 177 -25.40 -74.88 -70.18
N VAL A 178 -24.90 -74.64 -71.39
CA VAL A 178 -24.21 -73.39 -71.76
C VAL A 178 -25.12 -72.17 -71.56
N LYS A 179 -26.38 -72.22 -72.01
CA LYS A 179 -27.35 -71.12 -71.82
C LYS A 179 -27.72 -70.91 -70.34
N GLU A 180 -27.78 -71.98 -69.56
CA GLU A 180 -27.96 -71.92 -68.10
C GLU A 180 -26.75 -71.27 -67.42
N TYR A 181 -25.52 -71.57 -67.84
CA TYR A 181 -24.33 -70.87 -67.35
C TYR A 181 -24.27 -69.40 -67.80
N GLU A 182 -24.61 -69.07 -69.04
CA GLU A 182 -24.65 -67.69 -69.54
C GLU A 182 -25.66 -66.83 -68.77
N THR A 183 -26.88 -67.35 -68.55
CA THR A 183 -27.92 -66.66 -67.78
C THR A 183 -27.57 -66.53 -66.29
N ASN A 184 -26.93 -67.55 -65.69
CA ASN A 184 -26.42 -67.47 -64.32
C ASN A 184 -25.26 -66.46 -64.19
N ILE A 185 -24.32 -66.41 -65.14
CA ILE A 185 -23.24 -65.40 -65.16
C ILE A 185 -23.83 -63.99 -65.23
N GLU A 186 -24.84 -63.78 -66.07
CA GLU A 186 -25.46 -62.47 -66.23
C GLU A 186 -26.34 -62.05 -65.03
N SER A 187 -26.98 -63.00 -64.35
CA SER A 187 -27.69 -62.74 -63.09
C SER A 187 -26.71 -62.40 -61.95
N LEU A 188 -25.58 -63.12 -61.86
CA LEU A 188 -24.52 -62.86 -60.88
C LEU A 188 -23.83 -61.52 -61.12
N LYS A 189 -23.52 -61.14 -62.37
CA LYS A 189 -23.00 -59.80 -62.71
C LYS A 189 -23.95 -58.69 -62.25
N LYS A 190 -25.25 -58.84 -62.52
CA LYS A 190 -26.28 -57.89 -62.09
C LYS A 190 -26.36 -57.79 -60.56
N LYS A 191 -26.35 -58.94 -59.86
CA LYS A 191 -26.36 -58.98 -58.40
C LYS A 191 -25.10 -58.32 -57.81
N ILE A 192 -23.91 -58.75 -58.19
CA ILE A 192 -22.64 -58.19 -57.70
C ILE A 192 -22.58 -56.68 -57.95
N LYS A 193 -23.00 -56.20 -59.14
CA LYS A 193 -23.06 -54.77 -59.44
C LYS A 193 -24.06 -54.01 -58.56
N SER A 194 -25.18 -54.64 -58.18
CA SER A 194 -26.15 -54.06 -57.25
C SER A 194 -25.60 -54.01 -55.83
N ASP A 195 -25.10 -55.15 -55.32
CA ASP A 195 -24.60 -55.30 -53.96
C ASP A 195 -23.42 -54.34 -53.69
N VAL A 196 -22.45 -54.26 -54.61
CA VAL A 196 -21.31 -53.32 -54.52
C VAL A 196 -21.74 -51.85 -54.62
N PHE A 197 -22.78 -51.53 -55.40
CA PHE A 197 -23.28 -50.15 -55.52
C PHE A 197 -24.06 -49.71 -54.27
N ILE A 198 -24.78 -50.64 -53.62
CA ILE A 198 -25.43 -50.42 -52.33
C ILE A 198 -24.36 -50.21 -51.25
N GLU A 199 -23.39 -51.12 -51.12
CA GLU A 199 -22.30 -51.03 -50.15
C GLU A 199 -21.49 -49.72 -50.31
N TYR A 200 -21.19 -49.33 -51.56
CA TYR A 200 -20.55 -48.05 -51.86
C TYR A 200 -21.38 -46.87 -51.35
N LYS A 201 -22.69 -46.83 -51.65
CA LYS A 201 -23.57 -45.74 -51.21
C LYS A 201 -23.78 -45.69 -49.70
N GLU A 202 -23.82 -46.84 -49.02
CA GLU A 202 -23.91 -46.89 -47.56
C GLU A 202 -22.63 -46.36 -46.90
N LYS A 203 -21.45 -46.67 -47.47
CA LYS A 203 -20.16 -46.12 -47.03
C LYS A 203 -20.04 -44.62 -47.32
N GLU A 204 -20.43 -44.18 -48.51
CA GLU A 204 -20.49 -42.75 -48.89
C GLU A 204 -21.39 -41.96 -47.92
N ALA A 205 -22.61 -42.45 -47.66
CA ALA A 205 -23.53 -41.84 -46.70
C ALA A 205 -23.01 -41.90 -45.24
N TYR A 206 -22.24 -42.92 -44.87
CA TYR A 206 -21.59 -42.98 -43.55
C TYR A 206 -20.46 -41.96 -43.41
N PHE A 207 -19.60 -41.83 -44.42
CA PHE A 207 -18.50 -40.86 -44.42
C PHE A 207 -19.02 -39.43 -44.40
N ASN A 208 -20.02 -39.09 -45.21
CA ASN A 208 -20.60 -37.75 -45.22
C ASN A 208 -21.17 -37.35 -43.84
N ARG A 209 -21.88 -38.26 -43.15
CA ARG A 209 -22.36 -38.02 -41.76
C ARG A 209 -21.21 -37.85 -40.76
N LYS A 210 -20.08 -38.53 -40.97
CA LYS A 210 -18.90 -38.39 -40.10
C LYS A 210 -18.14 -37.10 -40.38
N GLU A 211 -18.10 -36.64 -41.61
CA GLU A 211 -17.60 -35.32 -42.00
C GLU A 211 -18.47 -34.23 -41.36
N GLU A 212 -19.80 -34.30 -41.49
CA GLU A 212 -20.77 -33.42 -40.80
C GLU A 212 -20.59 -33.41 -39.26
N GLU A 213 -20.39 -34.59 -38.63
CA GLU A 213 -20.14 -34.69 -37.18
C GLU A 213 -18.83 -34.02 -36.76
N ILE A 214 -17.76 -34.19 -37.54
CA ILE A 214 -16.47 -33.52 -37.33
C ILE A 214 -16.61 -32.02 -37.51
N ASP A 215 -17.31 -31.57 -38.56
CA ASP A 215 -17.47 -30.16 -38.89
C ASP A 215 -18.32 -29.41 -37.84
N MET A 216 -19.34 -30.07 -37.29
CA MET A 216 -20.10 -29.56 -36.13
C MET A 216 -19.25 -29.48 -34.85
N LYS A 217 -18.40 -30.48 -34.57
CA LYS A 217 -17.47 -30.45 -33.43
C LYS A 217 -16.42 -29.35 -33.58
N ASN A 218 -15.86 -29.18 -34.78
CA ASN A 218 -14.90 -28.11 -35.08
C ASN A 218 -15.51 -26.73 -34.90
N LYS A 219 -16.78 -26.52 -35.31
CA LYS A 219 -17.52 -25.26 -35.06
C LYS A 219 -17.72 -25.01 -33.57
N ALA A 220 -18.11 -26.03 -32.80
CA ALA A 220 -18.27 -25.91 -31.35
C ALA A 220 -16.94 -25.54 -30.65
N PHE A 221 -15.83 -26.22 -30.96
CA PHE A 221 -14.51 -25.87 -30.44
C PHE A 221 -14.07 -24.45 -30.86
N ALA A 222 -14.33 -24.04 -32.11
CA ALA A 222 -14.04 -22.69 -32.57
C ALA A 222 -14.92 -21.61 -31.92
N GLU A 223 -16.06 -21.98 -31.32
CA GLU A 223 -16.89 -21.09 -30.50
C GLU A 223 -16.36 -21.02 -29.06
N GLU A 224 -16.10 -22.18 -28.43
CA GLU A 224 -15.50 -22.27 -27.09
C GLU A 224 -14.17 -21.50 -27.00
N VAL A 225 -13.28 -21.67 -27.99
CA VAL A 225 -12.01 -20.93 -28.07
C VAL A 225 -12.24 -19.42 -28.19
N ARG A 226 -13.25 -18.97 -28.96
CA ARG A 226 -13.59 -17.54 -29.09
C ARG A 226 -14.17 -16.97 -27.80
N ASP A 227 -14.90 -17.75 -27.01
CA ASP A 227 -15.44 -17.29 -25.73
C ASP A 227 -14.36 -17.28 -24.63
N LYS A 228 -13.46 -18.26 -24.61
CA LYS A 228 -12.28 -18.26 -23.74
C LYS A 228 -11.31 -17.13 -24.06
N GLU A 229 -11.15 -16.77 -25.33
CA GLU A 229 -10.39 -15.59 -25.76
C GLU A 229 -11.03 -14.27 -25.25
N LYS A 230 -12.36 -14.15 -25.28
CA LYS A 230 -13.07 -12.99 -24.70
C LYS A 230 -12.88 -12.90 -23.18
N GLU A 231 -13.00 -14.03 -22.47
CA GLU A 231 -12.75 -14.12 -21.02
C GLU A 231 -11.33 -13.67 -20.69
N PHE A 232 -10.33 -14.19 -21.42
CA PHE A 232 -8.92 -13.82 -21.26
C PHE A 232 -8.69 -12.30 -21.48
N GLN A 233 -9.22 -11.74 -22.57
CA GLN A 233 -9.10 -10.31 -22.86
C GLN A 233 -9.78 -9.42 -21.80
N GLU A 234 -10.89 -9.85 -21.17
CA GLU A 234 -11.50 -9.08 -20.08
C GLU A 234 -10.69 -9.20 -18.78
N CYS A 235 -10.16 -10.39 -18.46
CA CYS A 235 -9.19 -10.55 -17.36
C CYS A 235 -7.94 -9.68 -17.56
N GLU A 236 -7.45 -9.55 -18.80
CA GLU A 236 -6.30 -8.71 -19.15
C GLU A 236 -6.59 -7.22 -18.95
N LYS A 237 -7.79 -6.74 -19.33
CA LYS A 237 -8.26 -5.37 -19.03
C LYS A 237 -8.39 -5.11 -17.53
N ILE A 238 -8.88 -6.08 -16.77
CA ILE A 238 -8.97 -5.98 -15.31
C ILE A 238 -7.57 -5.89 -14.70
N LEU A 239 -6.62 -6.74 -15.14
CA LEU A 239 -5.22 -6.70 -14.71
C LEU A 239 -4.54 -5.36 -15.01
N ARG A 240 -4.71 -4.80 -16.21
CA ARG A 240 -4.18 -3.46 -16.53
C ARG A 240 -4.75 -2.39 -15.59
N LYS A 241 -6.07 -2.36 -15.39
CA LYS A 241 -6.72 -1.43 -14.45
C LYS A 241 -6.25 -1.61 -13.01
N THR A 242 -6.06 -2.84 -12.52
CA THR A 242 -5.56 -3.05 -11.15
C THR A 242 -4.10 -2.65 -11.01
N HIS A 243 -3.27 -2.84 -12.05
CA HIS A 243 -1.90 -2.36 -12.08
C HIS A 243 -1.82 -0.83 -12.10
N GLU A 244 -2.58 -0.14 -12.95
CA GLU A 244 -2.70 1.33 -12.98
C GLU A 244 -3.11 1.89 -11.60
N ASN A 245 -4.11 1.28 -10.96
CA ASN A 245 -4.55 1.65 -9.61
C ASN A 245 -3.53 1.32 -8.51
N LEU A 246 -2.60 0.39 -8.73
CA LEU A 246 -1.49 0.12 -7.81
C LEU A 246 -0.38 1.15 -7.98
N CYS A 247 0.03 1.49 -9.20
CA CYS A 247 1.02 2.53 -9.45
C CYS A 247 0.61 3.88 -8.83
N ILE A 248 -0.65 4.29 -9.02
CA ILE A 248 -1.20 5.52 -8.40
C ILE A 248 -1.15 5.46 -6.85
N LYS A 249 -1.34 4.27 -6.25
CA LYS A 249 -1.21 4.10 -4.80
C LYS A 249 0.24 4.12 -4.33
N GLU A 250 1.17 3.57 -5.10
CA GLU A 250 2.60 3.62 -4.79
C GLU A 250 3.15 5.05 -4.90
N GLU A 251 2.71 5.83 -5.90
CA GLU A 251 3.01 7.26 -6.03
C GLU A 251 2.44 8.06 -4.84
N ASN A 252 1.17 7.85 -4.47
CA ASN A 252 0.56 8.53 -3.31
C ASN A 252 1.28 8.17 -2.00
N LEU A 253 1.58 6.89 -1.75
CA LEU A 253 2.34 6.45 -0.57
C LEU A 253 3.77 7.01 -0.54
N PHE A 254 4.39 7.24 -1.71
CA PHE A 254 5.68 7.89 -1.82
C PHE A 254 5.61 9.39 -1.47
N ILE A 255 4.54 10.07 -1.91
CA ILE A 255 4.26 11.47 -1.55
C ILE A 255 3.99 11.60 -0.04
N GLU A 256 3.06 10.82 0.51
CA GLU A 256 2.76 10.79 1.96
C GLU A 256 4.03 10.54 2.79
N LYS A 257 4.91 9.64 2.33
CA LYS A 257 6.20 9.36 2.98
C LYS A 257 7.16 10.55 2.95
N GLN A 258 7.20 11.32 1.85
CA GLN A 258 7.98 12.56 1.79
C GLN A 258 7.40 13.63 2.73
N GLU A 259 6.08 13.83 2.70
CA GLU A 259 5.40 14.78 3.60
C GLU A 259 5.68 14.44 5.07
N LEU A 260 5.54 13.17 5.46
CA LEU A 260 5.78 12.70 6.82
C LEU A 260 7.25 12.87 7.25
N GLU A 261 8.22 12.64 6.36
CA GLU A 261 9.64 12.89 6.66
C GLU A 261 9.97 14.40 6.75
N THR A 262 9.35 15.26 5.92
CA THR A 262 9.50 16.72 6.06
C THR A 262 8.85 17.26 7.33
N PHE A 263 7.68 16.73 7.71
CA PHE A 263 7.01 17.07 8.97
C PHE A 263 7.81 16.59 10.19
N LYS A 264 8.41 15.40 10.12
CA LYS A 264 9.39 14.90 11.10
C LYS A 264 10.61 15.82 11.22
N CYS A 265 11.17 16.30 10.11
CA CYS A 265 12.25 17.30 10.13
C CYS A 265 11.81 18.64 10.74
N TYR A 266 10.58 19.09 10.48
CA TYR A 266 10.00 20.28 11.11
C TYR A 266 9.84 20.11 12.63
N LEU A 267 9.31 18.97 13.09
CA LEU A 267 9.19 18.66 14.52
C LEU A 267 10.56 18.58 15.22
N TYR A 268 11.60 18.04 14.58
CA TYR A 268 12.96 18.05 15.13
C TYR A 268 13.49 19.47 15.32
N LYS A 269 13.32 20.37 14.33
CA LYS A 269 13.69 21.78 14.47
C LYS A 269 12.89 22.48 15.57
N HIS A 270 11.57 22.32 15.58
CA HIS A 270 10.72 22.94 16.59
C HIS A 270 11.05 22.44 18.01
N LYS A 271 11.48 21.18 18.16
CA LYS A 271 12.01 20.64 19.43
C LYS A 271 13.34 21.30 19.82
N GLU A 272 14.26 21.47 18.89
CA GLU A 272 15.53 22.17 19.10
C GLU A 272 15.32 23.65 19.47
N ASP A 273 14.40 24.34 18.79
CA ASP A 273 13.99 25.71 19.09
C ASP A 273 13.40 25.84 20.52
N ILE A 274 12.54 24.90 20.93
CA ILE A 274 12.01 24.82 22.30
C ILE A 274 13.15 24.56 23.31
N GLU A 275 14.04 23.61 23.05
CA GLU A 275 15.15 23.29 23.95
C GLU A 275 16.12 24.46 24.10
N ASN A 276 16.33 25.24 23.04
CA ASN A 276 17.16 26.45 23.09
C ASN A 276 16.45 27.59 23.83
N ASN A 277 15.16 27.81 23.59
CA ASN A 277 14.36 28.78 24.35
C ASN A 277 14.33 28.45 25.86
N ILE A 278 14.21 27.17 26.22
CA ILE A 278 14.30 26.71 27.61
C ILE A 278 15.67 27.00 28.22
N LYS A 279 16.78 26.72 27.51
CA LYS A 279 18.14 27.06 28.00
C LYS A 279 18.31 28.57 28.21
N GLU A 280 17.87 29.39 27.26
CA GLU A 280 17.91 30.86 27.37
C GLU A 280 17.09 31.34 28.57
N ARG A 281 15.89 30.79 28.77
CA ARG A 281 15.00 31.19 29.86
C ARG A 281 15.49 30.72 31.23
N ILE A 282 16.15 29.56 31.32
CA ILE A 282 16.87 29.13 32.53
C ILE A 282 18.00 30.11 32.84
N ALA A 283 18.85 30.45 31.87
CA ALA A 283 19.94 31.42 32.06
C ALA A 283 19.46 32.84 32.38
N GLU A 284 18.23 33.21 31.98
CA GLU A 284 17.57 34.46 32.41
C GLU A 284 17.05 34.38 33.86
N ILE A 285 16.53 33.23 34.27
CA ILE A 285 16.10 32.97 35.66
C ILE A 285 17.31 32.96 36.59
N GLU A 286 18.39 32.24 36.26
CA GLU A 286 19.63 32.20 37.05
C GLU A 286 20.19 33.61 37.30
N LYS A 287 20.20 34.48 36.28
CA LYS A 287 20.60 35.91 36.42
C LYS A 287 19.67 36.70 37.33
N LYS A 288 18.36 36.44 37.29
CA LYS A 288 17.37 37.11 38.16
C LYS A 288 17.45 36.62 39.60
N GLU A 289 17.68 35.32 39.81
CA GLU A 289 17.94 34.75 41.13
C GLU A 289 19.23 35.32 41.71
N GLN A 290 20.31 35.40 40.94
CA GLN A 290 21.55 36.05 41.38
C GLN A 290 21.33 37.52 41.76
N TRP A 291 20.60 38.29 40.95
CA TRP A 291 20.25 39.68 41.27
C TRP A 291 19.40 39.78 42.56
N ILE A 292 18.47 38.86 42.79
CA ILE A 292 17.69 38.78 44.05
C ILE A 292 18.59 38.43 45.25
N TYR A 293 19.59 37.56 45.09
CA TYR A 293 20.58 37.29 46.15
C TYR A 293 21.42 38.53 46.48
N GLU A 294 21.85 39.29 45.47
CA GLU A 294 22.59 40.54 45.63
C GLU A 294 21.74 41.63 46.30
N GLU A 295 20.49 41.84 45.87
CA GLU A 295 19.57 42.80 46.50
C GLU A 295 19.21 42.39 47.94
N LYS A 296 19.01 41.09 48.19
CA LYS A 296 18.79 40.56 49.54
C LYS A 296 19.97 40.84 50.46
N ALA A 297 21.20 40.64 50.00
CA ALA A 297 22.40 40.95 50.78
C ALA A 297 22.53 42.47 51.06
N GLU A 298 22.16 43.32 50.10
CA GLU A 298 22.14 44.77 50.32
C GLU A 298 21.05 45.19 51.33
N LEU A 299 19.88 44.56 51.29
CA LEU A 299 18.80 44.74 52.29
C LEU A 299 19.21 44.24 53.67
N GLU A 300 19.95 43.13 53.77
CA GLU A 300 20.48 42.61 55.04
C GLU A 300 21.52 43.57 55.65
N MET A 301 22.41 44.14 54.82
CA MET A 301 23.33 45.21 55.23
C MET A 301 22.62 46.52 55.63
N LYS A 302 21.52 46.88 54.96
CA LYS A 302 20.66 48.01 55.37
C LYS A 302 19.97 47.73 56.70
N ASN A 303 19.49 46.49 56.91
CA ASN A 303 18.86 46.06 58.15
C ASN A 303 19.85 46.03 59.33
N MET A 304 21.11 45.62 59.12
CA MET A 304 22.16 45.76 60.14
C MET A 304 22.32 47.21 60.60
N LYS A 305 22.42 48.18 59.68
CA LYS A 305 22.51 49.61 60.02
C LYS A 305 21.27 50.14 60.74
N ILE A 306 20.08 49.66 60.38
CA ILE A 306 18.83 50.00 61.09
C ILE A 306 18.86 49.46 62.53
N ASN A 307 19.40 48.25 62.75
CA ASN A 307 19.55 47.69 64.09
C ASN A 307 20.64 48.39 64.92
N GLU A 308 21.73 48.85 64.30
CA GLU A 308 22.75 49.70 64.94
C GLU A 308 22.13 51.02 65.41
N GLU A 309 21.39 51.73 64.55
CA GLU A 309 20.70 52.97 64.92
C GLU A 309 19.55 52.74 65.91
N TYR A 310 18.85 51.60 65.86
CA TYR A 310 17.86 51.23 66.87
C TYR A 310 18.52 51.01 68.24
N ALA A 311 19.69 50.36 68.31
CA ALA A 311 20.46 50.23 69.54
C ALA A 311 20.97 51.60 70.04
N ARG A 312 21.36 52.50 69.12
CA ARG A 312 21.75 53.88 69.41
C ARG A 312 20.60 54.69 70.02
N ILE A 313 19.41 54.63 69.42
CA ILE A 313 18.17 55.24 69.91
C ILE A 313 17.76 54.65 71.26
N LYS A 314 17.90 53.33 71.45
CA LYS A 314 17.64 52.69 72.75
C LYS A 314 18.59 53.22 73.83
N SER A 315 19.88 53.33 73.54
CA SER A 315 20.87 53.92 74.45
C SER A 315 20.52 55.38 74.80
N LEU A 316 20.14 56.19 73.81
CA LEU A 316 19.72 57.57 74.02
C LEU A 316 18.42 57.68 74.84
N ASN A 317 17.46 56.76 74.67
CA ASN A 317 16.25 56.71 75.49
C ASN A 317 16.54 56.31 76.95
N GLU A 318 17.48 55.38 77.18
CA GLU A 318 17.95 55.05 78.53
C GLU A 318 18.68 56.26 79.17
N GLU A 319 19.44 57.03 78.37
CA GLU A 319 20.09 58.27 78.83
C GLU A 319 19.08 59.40 79.13
N ILE A 320 18.04 59.56 78.31
CA ILE A 320 16.91 60.47 78.54
C ILE A 320 16.16 60.09 79.82
N LYS A 321 15.98 58.79 80.09
CA LYS A 321 15.35 58.25 81.31
C LYS A 321 16.18 58.52 82.57
N ILE A 322 17.52 58.43 82.48
CA ILE A 322 18.42 58.85 83.57
C ILE A 322 18.34 60.37 83.78
N LYS A 323 18.32 61.16 82.70
CA LYS A 323 18.20 62.63 82.77
C LYS A 323 16.83 63.09 83.30
N SER A 324 15.73 62.41 82.97
CA SER A 324 14.40 62.74 83.51
C SER A 324 14.29 62.39 85.00
N GLN A 325 14.95 61.33 85.47
CA GLN A 325 15.11 61.02 86.90
C GLN A 325 15.95 62.08 87.63
N GLN A 326 16.98 62.65 87.00
CA GLN A 326 17.72 63.79 87.55
C GLN A 326 16.88 65.08 87.60
N VAL A 327 15.97 65.28 86.63
CA VAL A 327 15.04 66.42 86.61
C VAL A 327 13.97 66.29 87.69
N THR A 328 13.40 65.09 87.93
CA THR A 328 12.43 64.91 89.02
C THR A 328 13.07 65.02 90.40
N GLY A 329 14.31 64.55 90.58
CA GLY A 329 15.09 64.79 91.81
C GLY A 329 15.29 66.29 92.09
N ARG A 330 15.81 67.05 91.11
CA ARG A 330 15.99 68.51 91.24
C ARG A 330 14.68 69.28 91.39
N SER A 331 13.58 68.77 90.85
CA SER A 331 12.25 69.35 91.03
C SER A 331 11.78 69.27 92.49
N MET A 332 12.11 68.18 93.21
CA MET A 332 11.85 68.11 94.66
C MET A 332 12.76 69.07 95.45
N GLU A 333 14.06 69.13 95.14
CA GLU A 333 15.01 70.07 95.79
C GLU A 333 14.63 71.55 95.59
N ILE A 334 14.00 71.89 94.46
CA ILE A 334 13.48 73.24 94.18
C ILE A 334 12.18 73.49 94.96
N LYS A 335 11.30 72.49 95.07
CA LYS A 335 10.03 72.61 95.80
C LYS A 335 10.24 72.74 97.31
N GLU A 336 11.14 71.94 97.90
CA GLU A 336 11.54 72.07 99.31
C GLU A 336 12.36 73.34 99.61
N ARG A 337 12.84 74.08 98.60
CA ARG A 337 13.46 75.39 98.77
C ARG A 337 12.41 76.49 98.77
N LEU A 338 11.52 76.48 97.76
CA LEU A 338 10.40 77.40 97.66
C LEU A 338 9.43 77.28 98.86
N GLU A 339 9.22 76.10 99.42
CA GLU A 339 8.34 75.91 100.60
C GLU A 339 8.98 76.33 101.93
N ARG A 340 10.28 76.66 101.95
CA ARG A 340 10.93 77.39 103.07
C ARG A 340 10.93 78.89 102.84
N GLU A 341 11.31 79.34 101.65
CA GLU A 341 11.33 80.76 101.28
C GLU A 341 9.91 81.39 101.37
N ASN A 342 8.85 80.67 100.99
CA ASN A 342 7.46 81.16 101.05
C ASN A 342 6.81 81.12 102.45
N GLU A 343 7.50 80.67 103.50
CA GLU A 343 7.02 80.80 104.87
C GLU A 343 7.73 81.94 105.59
N GLU A 344 9.05 82.06 105.43
CA GLU A 344 9.83 83.20 105.91
C GLU A 344 9.32 84.53 105.31
N TYR A 345 8.98 84.56 104.01
CA TYR A 345 8.35 85.74 103.41
C TYR A 345 6.92 86.02 103.88
N ARG A 346 6.20 85.04 104.43
CA ARG A 346 4.83 85.21 104.92
C ARG A 346 4.81 85.79 106.33
N GLU A 347 5.67 85.26 107.21
CA GLU A 347 5.91 85.87 108.53
C GLU A 347 6.55 87.26 108.40
N GLU A 348 7.39 87.53 107.38
CA GLU A 348 7.85 88.90 107.10
C GLU A 348 6.70 89.83 106.68
N LEU A 349 5.81 89.41 105.76
CA LEU A 349 4.76 90.28 105.22
C LEU A 349 3.65 90.60 106.23
N GLU A 350 3.08 89.61 106.92
CA GLU A 350 2.02 89.87 107.92
C GLU A 350 2.53 90.67 109.14
N ASN A 351 3.85 90.64 109.37
CA ASN A 351 4.53 91.36 110.43
C ASN A 351 5.10 92.73 109.95
N LYS A 352 5.07 92.99 108.64
CA LYS A 352 5.34 94.30 108.01
C LYS A 352 4.06 95.08 107.79
N ASP A 353 2.97 94.49 107.28
CA ASP A 353 1.70 95.18 107.07
C ASP A 353 1.03 95.61 108.39
N ARG A 354 1.10 94.78 109.43
CA ARG A 354 0.64 95.14 110.78
C ARG A 354 1.43 96.34 111.34
N LYS A 355 2.76 96.31 111.17
CA LYS A 355 3.66 97.42 111.52
C LYS A 355 3.55 98.62 110.58
N LEU A 356 2.92 98.50 109.40
CA LEU A 356 2.68 99.60 108.48
C LEU A 356 1.39 100.34 108.84
N MET A 357 0.29 99.63 109.13
CA MET A 357 -0.92 100.29 109.65
C MET A 357 -0.67 100.91 111.04
N GLU A 358 0.02 100.21 111.94
CA GLU A 358 0.48 100.80 113.21
C GLU A 358 1.40 102.01 112.97
N LYS A 359 2.21 102.02 111.90
CA LYS A 359 3.04 103.19 111.56
C LYS A 359 2.29 104.31 110.85
N GLU A 360 1.22 104.05 110.11
CA GLU A 360 0.39 105.12 109.54
C GLU A 360 -0.50 105.77 110.61
N GLU A 361 -1.04 105.01 111.56
CA GLU A 361 -1.63 105.58 112.78
C GLU A 361 -0.59 106.34 113.60
N GLN A 362 0.61 105.78 113.83
CA GLN A 362 1.69 106.51 114.50
C GLN A 362 2.14 107.75 113.72
N ILE A 363 2.14 107.76 112.38
CA ILE A 363 2.48 108.94 111.58
C ILE A 363 1.39 110.01 111.71
N GLN A 364 0.10 109.65 111.72
CA GLN A 364 -0.98 110.62 111.96
C GLN A 364 -0.98 111.12 113.42
N GLU A 365 -0.63 110.26 114.37
CA GLU A 365 -0.42 110.60 115.78
C GLU A 365 0.80 111.52 115.98
N ILE A 366 1.91 111.25 115.28
CA ILE A 366 3.14 112.05 115.27
C ILE A 366 2.89 113.39 114.57
N VAL A 367 2.16 113.45 113.45
CA VAL A 367 1.79 114.73 112.80
C VAL A 367 0.86 115.56 113.69
N ARG A 368 0.00 114.93 114.50
CA ARG A 368 -0.80 115.62 115.51
C ARG A 368 0.08 116.13 116.66
N LYS A 369 0.91 115.27 117.24
CA LYS A 369 1.82 115.59 118.34
C LYS A 369 2.88 116.62 117.93
N LEU A 370 3.44 116.58 116.72
CA LEU A 370 4.40 117.58 116.23
C LEU A 370 3.77 118.98 116.11
N LYS A 371 2.47 119.09 115.77
CA LYS A 371 1.74 120.36 115.82
C LYS A 371 1.41 120.83 117.25
N GLU A 372 1.42 119.93 118.22
CA GLU A 372 1.36 120.28 119.64
C GLU A 372 2.74 120.65 120.20
N GLU A 373 3.80 119.93 119.81
CA GLU A 373 5.21 120.25 120.11
C GLU A 373 5.62 121.60 119.53
N GLU A 374 5.24 121.93 118.29
CA GLU A 374 5.49 123.24 117.68
C GLU A 374 4.83 124.37 118.50
N LYS A 375 3.60 124.16 118.98
CA LYS A 375 2.94 125.04 119.95
C LYS A 375 3.67 125.11 121.29
N LYS A 376 4.15 123.99 121.83
CA LYS A 376 4.91 123.95 123.09
C LYS A 376 6.25 124.67 122.97
N ILE A 377 6.98 124.49 121.86
CA ILE A 377 8.27 125.15 121.59
C ILE A 377 8.09 126.67 121.49
N GLN A 378 7.01 127.13 120.85
CA GLN A 378 6.65 128.55 120.86
C GLN A 378 6.24 129.05 122.26
N GLY A 379 5.71 128.16 123.13
CA GLY A 379 5.51 128.42 124.56
C GLY A 379 6.83 128.46 125.38
N TYR A 380 7.77 127.54 125.13
CA TYR A 380 9.08 127.50 125.79
C TYR A 380 9.92 128.74 125.46
N TRP A 381 9.83 129.26 124.23
CA TRP A 381 10.45 130.54 123.87
C TRP A 381 9.89 131.73 124.67
N ASN A 382 8.58 131.77 124.91
CA ASN A 382 7.98 132.79 125.79
C ASN A 382 8.40 132.59 127.26
N SER A 383 8.46 131.34 127.73
CA SER A 383 8.88 130.99 129.09
C SER A 383 10.33 131.37 129.41
N ALA A 384 11.22 131.45 128.42
CA ALA A 384 12.60 131.87 128.63
C ALA A 384 12.69 133.34 129.10
N GLY A 385 11.84 134.23 128.55
CA GLY A 385 11.82 135.65 128.93
C GLY A 385 11.27 135.93 130.33
N ASP A 386 10.53 134.99 130.93
CA ASP A 386 10.09 135.11 132.33
C ASP A 386 11.16 134.63 133.33
N ILE A 387 12.15 133.83 132.88
CA ILE A 387 13.32 133.48 133.70
C ILE A 387 14.24 134.70 133.87
N GLU A 388 14.49 135.48 132.82
CA GLU A 388 15.32 136.70 132.90
C GLU A 388 14.73 137.71 133.90
N LYS A 389 13.42 138.04 133.79
CA LYS A 389 12.72 138.88 134.80
C LYS A 389 12.81 138.31 136.22
N THR A 390 12.70 136.99 136.34
CA THR A 390 12.78 136.33 137.66
C THR A 390 14.15 136.52 138.29
N VAL A 391 15.23 136.53 137.50
CA VAL A 391 16.59 136.83 137.97
C VAL A 391 16.76 138.32 138.31
N GLU A 392 16.27 139.24 137.47
CA GLU A 392 16.32 140.68 137.76
C GLU A 392 15.62 141.04 139.08
N GLU A 393 14.44 140.46 139.35
CA GLU A 393 13.73 140.67 140.62
C GLU A 393 14.53 140.13 141.83
N LEU A 394 15.21 138.99 141.69
CA LEU A 394 16.04 138.43 142.77
C LEU A 394 17.22 139.35 143.12
N GLU A 395 17.86 139.99 142.12
CA GLU A 395 18.93 140.97 142.36
C GLU A 395 18.40 142.27 143.00
N TYR A 396 17.21 142.73 142.61
CA TYR A 396 16.53 143.86 143.24
C TYR A 396 16.28 143.61 144.74
N TYR A 397 15.69 142.46 145.09
CA TYR A 397 15.41 142.12 146.49
C TYR A 397 16.68 141.91 147.32
N LYS A 398 17.70 141.24 146.76
CA LYS A 398 19.02 141.06 147.38
C LYS A 398 19.70 142.41 147.70
N SER A 399 19.64 143.36 146.78
CA SER A 399 20.16 144.72 146.98
C SER A 399 19.41 145.47 148.09
N ARG A 400 18.10 145.24 148.20
CA ARG A 400 17.23 145.91 149.17
C ARG A 400 17.45 145.44 150.62
N VAL A 401 17.84 144.17 150.83
CA VAL A 401 18.20 143.64 152.16
C VAL A 401 19.45 144.33 152.71
N LEU A 402 20.53 144.41 151.91
CA LEU A 402 21.77 145.11 152.27
C LEU A 402 21.52 146.58 152.66
N ASP A 403 20.58 147.23 151.97
CA ASP A 403 20.23 148.62 152.25
C ASP A 403 19.46 148.80 153.58
N PHE A 404 18.81 147.75 154.11
CA PHE A 404 18.27 147.74 155.48
C PHE A 404 19.34 147.40 156.53
N GLU A 405 20.24 146.44 156.26
CA GLU A 405 21.37 146.10 157.15
C GLU A 405 22.29 147.30 157.41
N MET A 406 22.49 148.18 156.41
CA MET A 406 23.26 149.43 156.56
C MET A 406 22.64 150.43 157.56
N LYS A 407 21.32 150.42 157.76
CA LYS A 407 20.59 151.44 158.57
C LYS A 407 20.55 151.11 160.07
N TYR A 408 21.14 149.99 160.48
CA TYR A 408 21.01 149.36 161.80
C TYR A 408 21.79 150.04 162.95
N LYS A 409 22.03 151.36 162.87
CA LYS A 409 22.84 152.14 163.86
C LYS A 409 22.05 153.03 164.83
N ASN A 410 20.73 153.16 164.69
CA ASN A 410 19.88 153.80 165.69
C ASN A 410 19.04 152.74 166.45
N PRO A 411 18.93 152.81 167.79
CA PRO A 411 18.15 151.84 168.56
C PRO A 411 16.62 152.02 168.40
N ASP A 412 16.15 153.23 168.08
CA ASP A 412 14.73 153.61 168.14
C ASP A 412 13.85 153.02 167.02
N SER A 413 14.42 152.38 166.00
CA SER A 413 13.70 151.83 164.84
C SER A 413 13.88 150.32 164.64
N LYS A 414 14.46 149.62 165.62
CA LYS A 414 14.93 148.24 165.46
C LYS A 414 13.84 147.25 165.01
N GLN A 415 12.64 147.36 165.58
CA GLN A 415 11.51 146.46 165.31
C GLN A 415 10.93 146.60 163.89
N GLU A 416 11.00 147.79 163.28
CA GLU A 416 10.36 148.06 161.98
C GLU A 416 11.17 147.54 160.78
N ASN A 417 12.45 147.17 160.99
CA ASN A 417 13.32 146.66 159.93
C ASN A 417 13.33 145.12 159.86
N ASP A 418 13.26 144.42 161.00
CA ASP A 418 13.34 142.96 161.04
C ASP A 418 12.15 142.30 160.31
N GLU A 419 10.93 142.84 160.48
CA GLU A 419 9.74 142.36 159.76
C GLU A 419 9.90 142.46 158.23
N LYS A 420 10.49 143.56 157.73
CA LYS A 420 10.72 143.76 156.29
C LYS A 420 11.82 142.86 155.72
N VAL A 421 12.81 142.46 156.53
CA VAL A 421 13.85 141.50 156.09
C VAL A 421 13.27 140.09 156.01
N VAL A 422 12.44 139.67 156.96
CA VAL A 422 11.76 138.36 156.94
C VAL A 422 10.80 138.25 155.75
N GLU A 423 10.05 139.31 155.45
CA GLU A 423 9.13 139.34 154.29
C GLU A 423 9.87 139.14 152.96
N ILE A 424 11.07 139.73 152.79
CA ILE A 424 11.89 139.57 151.58
C ILE A 424 12.49 138.15 151.49
N LEU A 425 12.97 137.58 152.61
CA LEU A 425 13.58 136.24 152.62
C LEU A 425 12.61 135.16 152.14
N ASN A 426 11.35 135.20 152.58
CA ASN A 426 10.31 134.26 152.13
C ASN A 426 10.06 134.31 150.61
N VAL A 427 10.18 135.49 149.99
CA VAL A 427 10.03 135.66 148.53
C VAL A 427 11.23 135.08 147.78
N LEU A 428 12.45 135.22 148.31
CA LEU A 428 13.66 134.65 147.73
C LEU A 428 13.63 133.11 147.76
N GLU A 429 13.27 132.52 148.90
CA GLU A 429 13.27 131.06 149.09
C GLU A 429 12.24 130.35 148.19
N SER A 430 11.02 130.89 148.11
CA SER A 430 9.97 130.41 147.20
C SER A 430 10.41 130.40 145.72
N LYS A 431 11.07 131.47 145.26
CA LYS A 431 11.58 131.55 143.88
C LYS A 431 12.76 130.62 143.60
N LEU A 432 13.61 130.35 144.58
CA LEU A 432 14.73 129.40 144.44
C LEU A 432 14.25 127.97 144.20
N GLN A 433 13.14 127.58 144.86
CA GLN A 433 12.58 126.23 144.76
C GLN A 433 12.08 125.91 143.33
N MET A 434 11.37 126.85 142.69
CA MET A 434 10.91 126.69 141.29
C MET A 434 12.04 126.47 140.28
N LEU A 435 13.17 127.17 140.45
CA LEU A 435 14.33 127.04 139.55
C LEU A 435 14.99 125.65 139.68
N THR A 436 15.02 125.10 140.90
CA THR A 436 15.64 123.79 141.19
C THR A 436 14.87 122.63 140.52
N GLU A 437 13.54 122.68 140.51
CA GLU A 437 12.72 121.67 139.81
C GLU A 437 12.94 121.70 138.28
N ARG A 438 13.20 122.89 137.71
CA ARG A 438 13.39 123.09 136.26
C ARG A 438 14.70 122.49 135.74
N GLU A 439 15.76 122.50 136.53
CA GLU A 439 17.07 121.93 136.17
C GLU A 439 17.02 120.40 135.97
N ILE A 440 16.15 119.73 136.72
CA ILE A 440 16.00 118.26 136.69
C ILE A 440 15.33 117.78 135.39
N GLU A 441 14.42 118.56 134.79
CA GLU A 441 13.83 118.21 133.49
C GLU A 441 14.85 118.29 132.34
N LEU A 442 15.65 119.36 132.30
CA LEU A 442 16.59 119.63 131.20
C LEU A 442 17.65 118.52 131.06
N ASN A 443 18.16 118.01 132.19
CA ASN A 443 19.17 116.94 132.21
C ASN A 443 18.69 115.60 131.62
N LYS A 444 17.38 115.34 131.56
CA LYS A 444 16.86 114.11 130.91
C LYS A 444 16.94 114.19 129.39
N LEU A 445 16.55 115.33 128.82
CA LEU A 445 16.43 115.52 127.37
C LEU A 445 17.78 115.44 126.63
N GLU A 446 18.89 115.78 127.29
CA GLU A 446 20.22 115.70 126.66
C GLU A 446 20.71 114.24 126.45
N ILE A 447 20.22 113.30 127.25
CA ILE A 447 20.69 111.90 127.22
C ILE A 447 20.13 111.16 125.99
N GLU A 448 18.84 111.33 125.70
CA GLU A 448 18.16 110.66 124.58
C GLU A 448 18.77 111.10 123.23
N LEU A 449 19.01 112.40 123.07
CA LEU A 449 19.55 113.04 121.86
C LEU A 449 20.95 112.52 121.45
N ARG A 450 21.70 111.88 122.37
CA ARG A 450 23.01 111.27 122.07
C ARG A 450 22.93 109.85 121.50
N HIS A 451 21.78 109.17 121.60
CA HIS A 451 21.63 107.78 121.17
C HIS A 451 21.50 107.67 119.65
N ASP A 452 20.47 108.31 119.08
CA ASP A 452 20.05 108.21 117.67
C ASP A 452 21.18 108.49 116.67
N LYS A 453 22.08 109.42 117.02
CA LYS A 453 23.22 109.84 116.18
C LYS A 453 24.18 108.68 115.83
N ASN A 454 24.24 107.62 116.63
CA ASN A 454 25.14 106.49 116.39
C ASN A 454 24.59 105.43 115.43
N GLU A 455 23.27 105.34 115.27
CA GLU A 455 22.61 104.36 114.38
C GLU A 455 22.85 104.73 112.90
N VAL A 456 22.65 106.02 112.57
CA VAL A 456 22.77 106.58 111.21
C VAL A 456 24.13 106.27 110.57
N ASN A 457 25.21 106.35 111.35
CA ASN A 457 26.58 106.12 110.86
C ASN A 457 26.83 104.67 110.40
N LYS A 458 26.12 103.68 110.94
CA LYS A 458 26.28 102.26 110.55
C LYS A 458 25.74 101.99 109.14
N ALA A 459 24.61 102.62 108.78
CA ALA A 459 23.93 102.38 107.51
C ALA A 459 24.76 102.83 106.30
N VAL A 460 25.52 103.92 106.43
CA VAL A 460 26.32 104.52 105.36
C VAL A 460 27.45 103.59 104.88
N ALA A 461 28.08 102.84 105.80
CA ALA A 461 29.23 101.98 105.47
C ALA A 461 28.87 100.82 104.52
N LEU A 462 27.69 100.21 104.70
CA LEU A 462 27.25 99.03 103.95
C LEU A 462 27.07 99.33 102.45
N ILE A 463 26.56 100.52 102.12
CA ILE A 463 26.27 100.95 100.73
C ILE A 463 27.56 101.10 99.90
N SER A 464 28.69 101.42 100.52
CA SER A 464 29.96 101.59 99.81
C SER A 464 30.54 100.26 99.31
N PHE A 465 30.31 99.16 100.03
CA PHE A 465 30.87 97.83 99.69
C PHE A 465 30.26 97.25 98.41
N MET A 466 28.93 97.27 98.30
CA MET A 466 28.19 96.63 97.20
C MET A 466 28.49 97.23 95.81
N ASN A 467 28.97 98.47 95.75
CA ASN A 467 29.31 99.13 94.48
C ASN A 467 30.63 98.63 93.85
N GLU A 468 31.53 98.03 94.64
CA GLU A 468 32.84 97.62 94.15
C GLU A 468 32.82 96.24 93.46
N GLU A 469 31.99 95.30 93.93
CA GLU A 469 31.80 93.98 93.30
C GLU A 469 31.25 94.10 91.86
N LEU A 470 30.26 94.98 91.67
CA LEU A 470 29.62 95.26 90.36
C LEU A 470 30.61 95.81 89.30
N SER A 471 31.75 96.36 89.75
CA SER A 471 32.83 96.84 88.89
C SER A 471 33.71 95.69 88.37
N GLN A 472 33.80 94.57 89.10
CA GLN A 472 34.63 93.43 88.74
C GLN A 472 33.97 92.53 87.68
N GLU A 473 32.67 92.23 87.80
CA GLU A 473 31.94 91.43 86.80
C GLU A 473 32.02 92.02 85.38
N LYS A 474 31.89 93.36 85.27
CA LYS A 474 31.99 94.08 83.99
C LYS A 474 33.37 93.92 83.32
N LYS A 475 34.43 93.65 84.07
CA LYS A 475 35.76 93.32 83.51
C LYS A 475 35.79 91.88 82.98
N ALA A 476 35.18 90.92 83.68
CA ALA A 476 35.16 89.51 83.29
C ALA A 476 34.43 89.29 81.94
N GLN A 477 33.24 89.89 81.77
CA GLN A 477 32.48 89.79 80.50
C GLN A 477 33.28 90.34 79.29
N LYS A 478 34.05 91.42 79.50
CA LYS A 478 34.87 92.04 78.45
C LYS A 478 36.06 91.18 78.02
N ILE A 479 36.53 90.27 78.88
CA ILE A 479 37.56 89.28 78.51
C ILE A 479 36.93 88.20 77.62
N GLN A 480 35.81 87.60 78.04
CA GLN A 480 35.10 86.59 77.24
C GLN A 480 34.69 87.13 75.85
N GLN A 481 34.23 88.37 75.76
CA GLN A 481 33.88 89.00 74.48
C GLN A 481 35.09 89.16 73.53
N ASN A 482 36.30 89.38 74.07
CA ASN A 482 37.54 89.39 73.29
C ASN A 482 37.97 87.99 72.86
N GLU A 483 37.72 86.95 73.66
CA GLU A 483 37.97 85.56 73.25
C GLU A 483 36.99 85.10 72.16
N ILE A 484 35.70 85.49 72.27
CA ILE A 484 34.70 85.32 71.21
C ILE A 484 35.12 86.08 69.94
N SER A 485 35.71 87.27 70.07
CA SER A 485 36.28 87.98 68.92
C SER A 485 37.46 87.22 68.29
N LYS A 486 38.36 86.65 69.10
CA LYS A 486 39.47 85.81 68.61
C LYS A 486 39.01 84.49 67.99
N THR A 487 37.97 83.84 68.49
CA THR A 487 37.38 82.66 67.84
C THR A 487 36.57 83.03 66.61
N LYS A 488 35.88 84.18 66.60
CA LYS A 488 35.27 84.74 65.38
C LYS A 488 36.31 85.06 64.32
N GLU A 489 37.47 85.62 64.67
CA GLU A 489 38.61 85.77 63.76
C GLU A 489 39.17 84.42 63.30
N LYS A 490 39.33 83.42 64.20
CA LYS A 490 39.75 82.07 63.78
C LYS A 490 38.74 81.47 62.79
N ILE A 491 37.44 81.61 63.05
CA ILE A 491 36.35 81.18 62.17
C ILE A 491 36.38 81.99 60.87
N GLN A 492 36.65 83.29 60.89
CA GLN A 492 36.70 84.14 59.71
C GLN A 492 37.97 83.89 58.87
N ARG A 493 39.08 83.48 59.50
CA ARG A 493 40.28 82.95 58.83
C ARG A 493 40.08 81.51 58.34
N ILE A 494 39.23 80.70 59.00
CA ILE A 494 38.80 79.39 58.52
C ILE A 494 37.85 79.55 57.34
N ILE A 495 36.95 80.55 57.36
CA ILE A 495 36.08 80.93 56.25
C ILE A 495 36.90 81.54 55.11
N GLN A 496 37.88 82.41 55.36
CA GLN A 496 38.81 82.83 54.31
C GLN A 496 39.59 81.65 53.75
N LYS A 497 40.06 80.71 54.59
CA LYS A 497 40.65 79.45 54.12
C LYS A 497 39.66 78.49 53.49
N GLN A 498 38.35 78.62 53.72
CA GLN A 498 37.29 77.88 53.03
C GLN A 498 36.95 78.54 51.70
N ASN A 499 36.94 79.85 51.59
CA ASN A 499 36.78 80.60 50.34
C ASN A 499 38.04 80.53 49.48
N GLU A 500 39.23 80.43 50.08
CA GLU A 500 40.49 80.08 49.41
C GLU A 500 40.51 78.61 49.03
N LYS A 501 39.97 77.70 49.86
CA LYS A 501 39.73 76.30 49.47
C LYS A 501 38.64 76.15 48.44
N GLU A 502 37.63 77.01 48.39
CA GLU A 502 36.55 77.01 47.40
C GLU A 502 37.07 77.60 46.10
N LYS A 503 37.89 78.65 46.15
CA LYS A 503 38.69 79.09 44.99
C LYS A 503 39.74 78.06 44.58
N LEU A 504 40.31 77.29 45.50
CA LEU A 504 41.18 76.16 45.17
C LEU A 504 40.39 74.94 44.70
N ILE A 505 39.13 74.77 45.06
CA ILE A 505 38.21 73.72 44.58
C ILE A 505 37.59 74.15 43.26
N GLU A 506 37.41 75.44 43.01
CA GLU A 506 36.94 76.04 41.76
C GLU A 506 38.10 76.10 40.76
N ILE A 507 39.31 76.48 41.18
CA ILE A 507 40.54 76.27 40.42
C ILE A 507 40.80 74.77 40.29
N GLN A 508 40.61 73.92 41.30
CA GLN A 508 40.72 72.45 41.16
C GLN A 508 39.57 71.82 40.37
N ASN A 509 38.45 72.51 40.11
CA ASN A 509 37.34 72.06 39.27
C ASN A 509 37.41 72.62 37.85
N GLN A 510 38.02 73.79 37.66
CA GLN A 510 38.51 74.26 36.36
C GLN A 510 39.69 73.37 35.93
N GLU A 511 40.61 73.13 36.85
CA GLU A 511 41.65 72.11 36.73
C GLU A 511 41.02 70.73 36.57
N LEU A 512 40.04 70.22 37.33
CA LEU A 512 39.33 68.92 37.12
C LEU A 512 38.29 68.95 36.00
N SER A 513 38.14 70.06 35.29
CA SER A 513 37.56 70.11 33.96
C SER A 513 38.68 69.83 32.95
N LEU A 514 39.77 70.61 33.01
CA LEU A 514 41.08 70.31 32.38
C LEU A 514 41.72 68.97 32.83
N LEU A 515 41.19 68.33 33.87
CA LEU A 515 41.68 67.18 34.62
C LEU A 515 40.50 66.17 34.82
N LYS A 516 39.35 66.29 34.15
CA LYS A 516 38.64 65.13 33.54
C LYS A 516 38.96 64.98 32.06
N GLN A 517 39.98 65.75 31.71
CA GLN A 517 41.06 65.43 30.83
C GLN A 517 42.39 64.90 31.60
N LYS A 518 42.58 64.71 33.01
CA LYS A 518 43.79 64.34 34.02
C LYS A 518 43.65 64.14 35.71
N LEU A 519 44.55 64.48 36.79
CA LEU A 519 44.41 64.60 38.42
C LEU A 519 45.63 65.08 39.50
N LYS A 520 45.55 65.72 40.81
CA LYS A 520 46.65 65.92 42.00
C LYS A 520 46.62 66.24 43.67
N GLU A 521 47.12 67.35 44.44
CA GLU A 521 48.09 67.55 45.76
C GLU A 521 47.89 67.72 47.44
N ARG A 522 48.47 68.71 48.33
CA ARG A 522 49.19 68.64 49.80
C ARG A 522 48.88 69.39 51.30
N GLU A 523 49.84 69.79 52.29
CA GLU A 523 49.84 69.80 53.92
C GLU A 523 50.19 70.97 55.11
N LYS A 524 51.03 70.89 56.29
CA LYS A 524 50.93 71.45 57.84
C LYS A 524 52.13 72.08 58.85
N LEU A 525 52.04 72.43 60.26
CA LEU A 525 53.10 72.83 61.43
C LEU A 525 52.75 73.57 62.93
N LEU A 526 53.64 73.82 64.04
CA LEU A 526 53.41 74.37 65.55
C LEU A 526 54.53 74.74 66.79
N GLU A 527 54.33 75.49 68.01
CA GLU A 527 54.94 75.45 69.53
C GLU A 527 55.55 76.67 70.54
N VAL A 528 55.65 76.69 71.99
CA VAL A 528 56.64 77.48 73.03
C VAL A 528 56.40 78.29 74.53
N LYS A 529 57.09 78.17 75.80
CA LYS A 529 57.53 79.23 76.97
C LYS A 529 57.52 79.11 78.67
N GLU A 530 58.06 80.02 79.66
CA GLU A 530 58.33 79.90 81.28
C GLU A 530 58.97 81.05 82.37
N LYS A 531 58.85 81.08 83.83
CA LYS A 531 59.72 81.58 85.15
C LYS A 531 59.49 82.77 86.35
N THR A 532 60.01 82.77 87.70
CA THR A 532 59.90 83.78 88.99
C THR A 532 60.85 83.79 90.40
N PHE A 533 60.85 84.73 91.51
CA PHE A 533 61.61 84.80 92.96
C PHE A 533 61.37 85.90 94.24
N ASN A 534 61.98 85.96 95.56
CA ASN A 534 61.84 86.97 96.84
C ASN A 534 62.86 87.12 98.20
N SER A 535 62.69 87.92 99.41
CA SER A 535 63.65 88.30 100.68
C SER A 535 63.21 88.80 102.25
N PHE A 536 64.08 89.35 103.28
CA PHE A 536 63.96 89.89 104.81
C PHE A 536 63.22 91.28 105.09
N GLU A 537 63.68 92.15 106.03
CA GLU A 537 62.96 93.19 106.84
C GLU A 537 63.23 94.67 106.39
N GLY A 538 62.96 95.76 107.13
CA GLY A 538 63.66 96.22 108.34
C GLY A 538 65.12 96.62 108.05
N GLN A 539 65.59 97.86 108.26
CA GLN A 539 65.07 98.94 109.11
C GLN A 539 65.03 100.34 108.43
N ILE A 540 64.53 101.34 109.18
CA ILE A 540 64.60 102.81 108.96
C ILE A 540 64.13 103.29 107.57
N LEU A 541 62.85 103.60 107.34
CA LEU A 541 61.66 103.50 108.20
C LEU A 541 61.64 104.35 109.49
N ASN A 542 62.30 105.52 109.51
CA ASN A 542 62.14 106.60 110.51
C ASN A 542 63.03 107.82 110.16
N SER A 543 62.44 108.88 109.59
CA SER A 543 62.89 110.29 109.61
C SER A 543 61.80 111.16 108.98
#